data_AF-G0NQS7-F1
#
_entry.id   AF-G0NQS7-F1
#
_cell.length_a   1.000
_cell.length_b   1.000
_cell.length_c   1.000
_cell.angle_alpha   90.00
_cell.angle_beta   90.00
_cell.angle_gamma   90.00
#
_symmetry.space_group_name_H-M   'P 1'
#
loop_
_entity.id
_entity.type
_entity.pdbx_description
1 polymer ?
#
loop_
_entity_poly.entity_id
_entity_poly.type
_entity_poly.pdbx_seq_one_letter_code
_entity_poly.pdbx_strand_id
1 'polypeptide(L)'
;MLSIAKCLLLILIGQPILGQAQLYSGFETVPLSNVNSMYSLLGQFNSTSKALLKFPANNASADYTTDNWMDPCYEEFYSNSDNKYIIYWITNEYVACEAVSYISGRQTPTYPVANLMRVERLGQRCP
;
A
#
# COMPACT_ATOMS: atom_id res chain seq x y z
N MET A 1 -8.69 -45.15 -37.39
CA MET A 1 -7.57 -44.21 -37.62
C MET A 1 -8.19 -42.83 -37.72
N LEU A 2 -8.17 -42.03 -36.65
CA LEU A 2 -7.29 -40.84 -36.52
C LEU A 2 -7.39 -39.95 -37.78
N SER A 3 -7.92 -38.73 -37.77
CA SER A 3 -7.57 -37.65 -36.84
C SER A 3 -8.69 -36.62 -36.71
N ILE A 4 -9.09 -36.40 -35.47
CA ILE A 4 -9.68 -35.15 -34.98
C ILE A 4 -8.53 -34.12 -34.90
N ALA A 5 -8.90 -32.84 -34.96
CA ALA A 5 -8.08 -31.67 -34.60
C ALA A 5 -7.12 -31.15 -35.68
N LYS A 6 -7.65 -30.23 -36.49
CA LYS A 6 -6.91 -29.02 -36.91
C LYS A 6 -7.90 -28.02 -37.48
N CYS A 7 -8.38 -27.15 -36.60
CA CYS A 7 -8.77 -25.74 -36.84
C CYS A 7 -9.58 -25.24 -35.63
N LEU A 8 -9.01 -25.39 -34.42
CA LEU A 8 -9.34 -24.47 -33.34
C LEU A 8 -8.64 -23.16 -33.71
N LEU A 9 -9.37 -22.31 -34.44
CA LEU A 9 -8.97 -20.93 -34.66
C LEU A 9 -8.87 -20.29 -33.27
N LEU A 10 -7.64 -19.92 -32.91
CA LEU A 10 -7.32 -19.12 -31.75
C LEU A 10 -8.13 -17.83 -31.80
N ILE A 11 -9.24 -17.79 -31.06
CA ILE A 11 -9.78 -16.51 -30.61
C ILE A 11 -8.85 -16.06 -29.48
N LEU A 12 -7.67 -15.56 -29.85
CA LEU A 12 -6.95 -14.59 -29.04
C LEU A 12 -7.79 -13.32 -29.10
N ILE A 13 -8.88 -13.31 -28.32
CA ILE A 13 -9.44 -12.06 -27.86
C ILE A 13 -8.27 -11.44 -27.10
N GLY A 14 -7.65 -10.43 -27.69
CA GLY A 14 -6.90 -9.47 -26.89
C GLY A 14 -7.89 -9.03 -25.84
N GLN A 15 -7.82 -9.61 -24.65
CA GLN A 15 -8.50 -9.03 -23.52
C GLN A 15 -7.93 -7.61 -23.50
N PRO A 16 -8.77 -6.55 -23.56
CA PRO A 16 -8.27 -5.28 -23.11
C PRO A 16 -7.66 -5.59 -21.76
N ILE A 17 -6.37 -5.28 -21.61
CA ILE A 17 -5.76 -5.25 -20.29
C ILE A 17 -6.64 -4.25 -19.56
N LEU A 18 -7.65 -4.76 -18.87
CA LEU A 18 -8.51 -4.03 -17.96
C LEU A 18 -7.48 -3.51 -17.00
N GLY A 19 -7.07 -2.25 -17.22
CA GLY A 19 -6.04 -1.59 -16.43
C GLY A 19 -6.40 -1.88 -15.00
N GLN A 20 -5.51 -2.59 -14.32
CA GLN A 20 -5.68 -2.96 -12.92
C GLN A 20 -6.20 -1.72 -12.22
N ALA A 21 -7.41 -1.79 -11.65
CA ALA A 21 -8.04 -0.64 -11.03
C ALA A 21 -6.99 -0.02 -10.10
N GLN A 22 -6.64 1.24 -10.34
CA GLN A 22 -5.50 1.86 -9.67
C GLN A 22 -5.76 1.79 -8.17
N LEU A 23 -4.98 0.96 -7.45
CA LEU A 23 -5.27 0.58 -6.06
C LEU A 23 -5.38 1.82 -5.18
N TYR A 24 -4.55 2.82 -5.50
CA TYR A 24 -4.57 4.17 -4.94
C TYR A 24 -5.95 4.81 -4.76
N SER A 25 -6.86 4.65 -5.73
CA SER A 25 -8.20 5.25 -5.68
C SER A 25 -9.08 4.67 -4.56
N GLY A 26 -8.76 3.45 -4.10
CA GLY A 26 -9.45 2.75 -3.00
C GLY A 26 -8.93 3.10 -1.60
N PHE A 27 -7.94 3.98 -1.51
CA PHE A 27 -7.37 4.43 -0.24
C PHE A 27 -7.45 5.95 -0.09
N GLU A 28 -7.83 6.37 1.12
CA GLU A 28 -7.84 7.78 1.50
C GLU A 28 -6.81 8.07 2.59
N THR A 29 -6.28 9.29 2.59
CA THR A 29 -5.41 9.76 3.67
C THR A 29 -6.25 10.09 4.89
N VAL A 30 -5.88 9.55 6.05
CA VAL A 30 -6.48 9.92 7.32
C VAL A 30 -6.08 11.37 7.64
N PRO A 31 -7.04 12.30 7.81
CA PRO A 31 -6.69 13.68 8.15
C PRO A 31 -5.94 13.77 9.47
N LEU A 32 -4.69 14.24 9.43
CA LEU A 32 -3.81 14.37 10.59
C LEU A 32 -3.90 15.78 11.19
N SER A 33 -5.00 16.10 11.87
CA SER A 33 -5.15 17.40 12.56
C SER A 33 -4.14 17.59 13.70
N ASN A 34 -3.72 16.50 14.34
CA ASN A 34 -2.67 16.47 15.36
C ASN A 34 -1.81 15.21 15.19
N VAL A 35 -0.57 15.40 14.77
CA VAL A 35 0.39 14.31 14.51
C VAL A 35 0.69 13.50 15.77
N ASN A 36 0.80 14.13 16.94
CA ASN A 36 1.07 13.41 18.20
C ASN A 36 -0.11 12.54 18.65
N SER A 37 -1.34 13.00 18.44
CA SER A 37 -2.54 12.22 18.73
C SER A 37 -2.64 11.00 17.81
N MET A 38 -2.36 11.17 16.51
CA MET A 38 -2.29 10.04 15.58
C MET A 38 -1.18 9.08 15.99
N TYR A 39 0.03 9.58 16.23
CA TYR A 39 1.15 8.74 16.64
C TYR A 39 0.86 7.95 17.92
N SER A 40 0.18 8.57 18.89
CA SER A 40 -0.29 7.89 20.10
C SER A 40 -1.32 6.79 19.82
N LEU A 41 -2.21 6.98 18.85
CA LEU A 41 -3.16 5.97 18.37
C LEU A 41 -2.45 4.83 17.66
N LEU A 42 -1.44 5.12 16.84
CA LEU A 42 -0.64 4.11 16.13
C LEU A 42 0.04 3.13 17.10
N GLY A 43 0.28 3.53 18.34
CA GLY A 43 0.75 2.62 19.39
C GLY A 43 -0.19 1.46 19.71
N GLN A 44 -1.45 1.47 19.26
CA GLN A 44 -2.41 0.35 19.39
C GLN A 44 -2.40 -0.60 18.17
N PHE A 45 -1.44 -0.41 17.26
CA PHE A 45 -1.34 -1.20 16.04
C PHE A 45 0.05 -1.82 15.94
N ASN A 46 0.13 -2.98 15.30
CA ASN A 46 1.39 -3.63 14.98
C ASN A 46 1.55 -3.88 13.49
N SER A 47 2.80 -3.73 13.04
CA SER A 47 3.22 -4.09 11.70
C SER A 47 2.88 -5.53 11.42
N THR A 48 2.15 -5.76 10.35
CA THR A 48 1.98 -7.10 9.77
C THR A 48 2.86 -7.29 8.55
N SER A 49 3.54 -6.22 8.12
CA SER A 49 4.45 -6.28 6.97
C SER A 49 5.59 -7.24 7.26
N LYS A 50 5.91 -8.10 6.28
CA LYS A 50 7.02 -9.06 6.44
C LYS A 50 8.37 -8.36 6.45
N ALA A 51 8.47 -7.25 5.72
CA ALA A 51 9.57 -6.31 5.75
C ALA A 51 9.03 -4.93 5.39
N LEU A 52 9.64 -3.88 5.94
CA LEU A 52 9.31 -2.51 5.54
C LEU A 52 9.66 -2.32 4.07
N LEU A 53 8.66 -1.99 3.25
CA LEU A 53 8.87 -1.67 1.84
C LEU A 53 9.50 -0.29 1.76
N LYS A 54 10.71 -0.21 1.22
CA LYS A 54 11.51 1.02 1.15
C LYS A 54 11.62 1.52 -0.30
N PHE A 55 11.36 2.80 -0.49
CA PHE A 55 11.49 3.53 -1.74
C PHE A 55 12.57 4.61 -1.55
N PRO A 56 13.66 4.63 -2.33
CA PRO A 56 14.76 5.55 -2.06
C PRO A 56 14.33 7.00 -2.34
N ALA A 57 14.44 7.88 -1.33
CA ALA A 57 13.92 9.25 -1.39
C ALA A 57 14.66 10.10 -2.44
N ASN A 58 15.86 9.68 -2.83
CA ASN A 58 16.70 10.28 -3.87
C ASN A 58 16.58 9.59 -5.24
N ASN A 59 15.74 8.56 -5.38
CA ASN A 59 15.64 7.84 -6.63
C ASN A 59 14.80 8.65 -7.63
N ALA A 60 15.48 9.42 -8.48
CA ALA A 60 14.85 10.17 -9.56
C ALA A 60 14.10 9.28 -10.58
N SER A 61 14.29 7.95 -10.55
CA SER A 61 13.52 7.00 -11.37
C SER A 61 12.26 6.48 -10.67
N ALA A 62 12.11 6.70 -9.37
CA ALA A 62 10.83 6.46 -8.69
C ALA A 62 9.97 7.67 -8.99
N ASP A 63 9.04 7.51 -9.94
CA ASP A 63 8.08 8.54 -10.23
C ASP A 63 7.07 8.64 -9.07
N TYR A 64 7.45 9.42 -8.05
CA TYR A 64 6.60 9.77 -6.92
C TYR A 64 5.37 10.59 -7.34
N THR A 65 5.29 11.02 -8.60
CA THR A 65 4.16 11.73 -9.19
C THR A 65 3.13 10.79 -9.83
N THR A 66 3.46 9.50 -10.01
CA THR A 66 2.50 8.46 -10.43
C THR A 66 1.93 7.76 -9.21
N ASP A 67 0.62 7.53 -9.13
CA ASP A 67 0.06 6.94 -7.91
C ASP A 67 0.41 5.45 -7.71
N ASN A 68 1.07 4.83 -8.69
CA ASN A 68 1.37 3.40 -8.70
C ASN A 68 2.57 3.05 -7.81
N TRP A 69 3.41 4.01 -7.38
CA TRP A 69 4.54 3.69 -6.50
C TRP A 69 4.08 3.18 -5.12
N MET A 70 2.83 3.49 -4.74
CA MET A 70 2.21 3.02 -3.50
C MET A 70 1.56 1.62 -3.63
N ASP A 71 1.40 1.10 -4.85
CA ASP A 71 0.74 -0.18 -5.11
C ASP A 71 1.31 -1.34 -4.28
N PRO A 72 2.65 -1.48 -4.11
CA PRO A 72 3.20 -2.54 -3.24
C PRO A 72 2.71 -2.45 -1.79
N CYS A 73 2.49 -1.23 -1.26
CA CYS A 73 1.95 -1.02 0.08
C CYS A 73 0.47 -1.44 0.16
N TYR A 74 -0.30 -1.15 -0.90
CA TYR A 74 -1.70 -1.55 -1.00
C TYR A 74 -1.86 -3.07 -1.11
N GLU A 75 -1.02 -3.72 -1.91
CA GLU A 75 -0.96 -5.18 -2.00
C GLU A 75 -0.63 -5.82 -0.65
N GLU A 76 0.35 -5.26 0.09
CA GLU A 76 0.69 -5.76 1.42
C GLU A 76 -0.44 -5.53 2.42
N PHE A 77 -1.15 -4.41 2.34
CA PHE A 77 -2.37 -4.19 3.13
C PHE A 77 -3.39 -5.30 2.89
N TYR A 78 -3.66 -5.66 1.63
CA TYR A 78 -4.60 -6.72 1.28
C TYR A 78 -4.10 -8.14 1.62
N SER A 79 -2.81 -8.32 1.89
CA SER A 79 -2.26 -9.63 2.27
C SER A 79 -2.76 -10.16 3.62
N ASN A 80 -3.33 -9.28 4.45
CA ASN A 80 -3.96 -9.63 5.72
C ASN A 80 -5.26 -8.83 5.92
N SER A 81 -6.40 -9.54 6.06
CA SER A 81 -7.72 -8.93 6.25
C SER A 81 -7.88 -8.13 7.55
N ASP A 82 -7.01 -8.36 8.54
CA ASP A 82 -7.06 -7.66 9.82
C ASP A 82 -6.44 -6.26 9.76
N ASN A 83 -5.73 -5.95 8.66
CA ASN A 83 -5.10 -4.65 8.47
C ASN A 83 -6.13 -3.51 8.47
N LYS A 84 -5.77 -2.42 9.14
CA LYS A 84 -6.61 -1.23 9.33
C LYS A 84 -6.01 0.02 8.72
N TYR A 85 -4.69 0.14 8.76
CA TYR A 85 -3.98 1.28 8.19
C TYR A 85 -2.76 0.85 7.40
N ILE A 86 -2.35 1.72 6.48
CA ILE A 86 -1.00 1.76 5.93
C ILE A 86 -0.33 3.00 6.52
N ILE A 87 0.84 2.83 7.12
CA ILE A 87 1.63 3.94 7.66
C ILE A 87 2.79 4.16 6.71
N TYR A 88 2.98 5.41 6.31
CA TYR A 88 4.15 5.83 5.54
C TYR A 88 5.06 6.67 6.42
N TRP A 89 6.33 6.31 6.38
CA TRP A 89 7.42 6.93 7.12
C TRP A 89 8.39 7.57 6.15
N ILE A 90 8.86 8.77 6.45
CA ILE A 90 9.90 9.45 5.67
C ILE A 90 11.18 9.57 6.49
N THR A 91 12.29 9.15 5.91
CA THR A 91 13.65 9.34 6.43
C THR A 91 14.46 10.14 5.41
N ASN A 92 15.70 10.49 5.76
CA ASN A 92 16.60 11.19 4.85
C ASN A 92 17.00 10.34 3.63
N GLU A 93 16.85 9.02 3.70
CA GLU A 93 17.33 8.08 2.68
C GLU A 93 16.20 7.45 1.87
N TYR A 94 15.05 7.20 2.51
CA TYR A 94 13.94 6.49 1.90
C TYR A 94 12.59 6.85 2.53
N VAL A 95 11.54 6.65 1.74
CA VAL A 95 10.16 6.50 2.23
C VAL A 95 9.95 5.01 2.50
N ALA A 96 9.43 4.66 3.67
CA ALA A 96 9.02 3.31 4.01
C ALA A 96 7.51 3.24 4.18
N CYS A 97 6.89 2.11 3.88
CA CYS A 97 5.52 1.84 4.26
C CYS A 97 5.36 0.51 5.02
N GLU A 98 4.31 0.43 5.82
CA GLU A 98 3.89 -0.79 6.49
C GLU A 98 2.37 -0.85 6.62
N ALA A 99 1.82 -2.06 6.49
CA ALA A 99 0.45 -2.35 6.83
C ALA A 99 0.35 -2.78 8.29
N VAL A 100 -0.66 -2.29 9.01
CA VAL A 100 -0.80 -2.53 10.45
C VAL A 100 -2.17 -3.03 10.85
N SER A 101 -2.19 -3.93 11.83
CA SER A 101 -3.38 -4.51 12.46
C SER A 101 -3.49 -4.09 13.93
N TYR A 102 -4.71 -4.05 14.44
CA TYR A 102 -4.97 -3.68 15.84
C TYR A 102 -4.41 -4.74 16.81
N ILE A 103 -3.90 -4.30 17.97
CA ILE A 103 -3.44 -5.18 19.05
C ILE A 103 -4.15 -4.83 20.37
N SER A 104 -4.28 -5.81 21.28
CA SER A 104 -4.91 -5.63 22.60
C SER A 104 -4.07 -4.79 23.60
N GLY A 105 -2.89 -4.33 23.19
CA GLY A 105 -1.93 -3.62 24.04
C GLY A 105 -1.45 -2.32 23.41
N ARG A 106 -0.34 -1.80 23.94
CA ARG A 106 0.39 -0.70 23.31
C ARG A 106 1.81 -1.11 23.01
N GLN A 107 2.32 -0.60 21.90
CA GLN A 107 3.72 -0.67 21.54
C GLN A 107 4.21 0.67 21.02
N THR A 108 5.52 0.76 20.85
CA THR A 108 6.14 1.90 20.20
C THR A 108 6.02 1.72 18.68
N PRO A 109 5.50 2.70 17.93
CA PRO A 109 5.51 2.65 16.47
C PRO A 109 6.92 2.49 15.89
N THR A 110 7.02 1.93 14.69
CA THR A 110 8.27 1.52 14.04
C THR A 110 9.32 2.62 13.95
N TYR A 111 8.91 3.86 13.64
CA TYR A 111 9.78 5.02 13.60
C TYR A 111 9.33 6.10 14.60
N PRO A 112 10.22 7.03 14.98
CA PRO A 112 9.86 8.21 15.75
C PRO A 112 8.77 9.06 15.07
N VAL A 113 8.01 9.80 15.87
CA VAL A 113 6.93 10.69 15.38
C VAL A 113 7.39 11.67 14.30
N ALA A 114 8.65 12.13 14.36
CA ALA A 114 9.23 13.06 13.38
C ALA A 114 9.32 12.47 11.96
N ASN A 115 9.26 11.15 11.83
CA ASN A 115 9.29 10.45 10.55
C ASN A 115 7.88 10.13 10.02
N LEU A 116 6.81 10.41 10.77
CA LEU A 116 5.45 10.13 10.33
C LEU A 116 5.07 11.04 9.16
N MET A 117 4.96 10.46 7.96
CA MET A 117 4.64 11.20 6.74
C MET A 117 3.13 11.25 6.51
N ARG A 118 2.47 10.09 6.52
CA ARG A 118 1.02 9.97 6.32
C ARG A 118 0.52 8.62 6.81
N VAL A 119 -0.79 8.54 7.04
CA VAL A 119 -1.51 7.31 7.33
C VAL A 119 -2.66 7.19 6.34
N GLU A 120 -2.82 6.02 5.74
CA GLU A 120 -3.90 5.72 4.81
C GLU A 120 -4.79 4.58 5.32
N ARG A 121 -6.04 4.58 4.88
CA ARG A 121 -7.02 3.53 5.13
C ARG A 121 -7.86 3.29 3.89
N LEU A 122 -8.61 2.19 3.87
CA LEU A 122 -9.64 1.99 2.87
C LEU A 122 -10.64 3.14 2.90
N GLY A 123 -10.93 3.70 1.73
CA GLY A 123 -11.85 4.80 1.56
C GLY A 123 -11.73 5.38 0.16
N GLN A 124 -12.78 6.03 -0.32
CA GLN A 124 -12.70 6.68 -1.62
C GLN A 124 -11.87 7.94 -1.51
N ARG A 125 -10.78 8.00 -2.27
CA ARG A 125 -10.01 9.23 -2.42
C ARG A 125 -10.88 10.27 -3.13
N CYS A 126 -10.98 11.47 -2.56
CA CYS A 126 -11.61 12.59 -3.25
C CYS A 126 -10.86 12.85 -4.58
N PRO A 127 -11.56 12.98 -5.72
CA PRO A 127 -10.96 13.32 -6.99
C PRO A 127 -10.30 14.70 -6.99
#